data_AF-A0A1S3QVJ7-F1
#
_entry.id   AF-A0A1S3QVJ7-F1
#
_cell.length_a   1.000
_cell.length_b   1.000
_cell.length_c   1.000
_cell.angle_alpha   90.00
_cell.angle_beta   90.00
_cell.angle_gamma   90.00
#
_symmetry.space_group_name_H-M   'P 1'
#
loop_
_entity.id
_entity.type
_entity.pdbx_description
1 polymer ?
#
loop_
_entity_poly.entity_id
_entity_poly.type
_entity_poly.pdbx_seq_one_letter_code
_entity_poly.pdbx_strand_id
1 'polypeptide(L)'
;MATMDKLMKAFESLKSFQQQQGPPTAEEMAQKQKKELATTKKDRVAHCLTICENIVAQSLSCGIRTSPEFQKLLGIAMEMFLLCSDDRESDVRMVADECLNKIIKALIDSNLPRLQLELYKEIKKNGASRSLRAALWRFAELAHLIRPQKCRPYLVNLP
;
A
#
# COMPACT_ATOMS: atom_id res chain seq x y z
N MET A 1 -20.68 10.07 2.60
CA MET A 1 -19.78 10.88 3.47
C MET A 1 -19.15 10.02 4.57
N ALA A 2 -19.92 9.29 5.40
CA ALA A 2 -19.38 8.47 6.50
C ALA A 2 -18.31 7.40 6.15
N THR A 3 -18.26 6.91 4.91
CA THR A 3 -17.25 5.95 4.45
C THR A 3 -15.88 6.60 4.20
N MET A 4 -15.84 7.86 3.78
CA MET A 4 -14.60 8.57 3.45
C MET A 4 -13.88 9.03 4.72
N ASP A 5 -14.62 9.48 5.74
CA ASP A 5 -14.04 9.84 7.05
C ASP A 5 -13.42 8.63 7.75
N LYS A 6 -14.11 7.47 7.70
CA LYS A 6 -13.56 6.20 8.21
C LYS A 6 -12.27 5.81 7.50
N LEU A 7 -12.20 6.06 6.19
CA LEU A 7 -11.04 5.75 5.38
C LEU A 7 -9.86 6.69 5.72
N MET A 8 -10.09 8.00 5.80
CA MET A 8 -9.06 8.97 6.20
C MET A 8 -8.53 8.66 7.60
N LYS A 9 -9.41 8.33 8.55
CA LYS A 9 -9.00 7.93 9.90
C LYS A 9 -8.17 6.64 9.90
N ALA A 10 -8.51 5.66 9.05
CA ALA A 10 -7.72 4.44 8.89
C ALA A 10 -6.34 4.75 8.31
N PHE A 11 -6.24 5.65 7.33
CA PHE A 11 -4.96 6.11 6.77
C PHE A 11 -4.09 6.79 7.82
N GLU A 12 -4.64 7.75 8.57
CA GLU A 12 -3.90 8.48 9.60
C GLU A 12 -3.42 7.56 10.73
N SER A 13 -4.30 6.65 11.18
CA SER A 13 -3.96 5.68 12.22
C SER A 13 -2.84 4.75 11.75
N LEU A 14 -2.95 4.22 10.54
CA LEU A 14 -1.95 3.29 10.01
C LEU A 14 -0.60 4.00 9.79
N LYS A 15 -0.61 5.28 9.36
CA LYS A 15 0.59 6.10 9.16
C LYS A 15 1.29 6.45 10.48
N SER A 16 0.54 6.78 11.54
CA SER A 16 1.14 7.06 12.86
C SER A 16 1.83 5.83 13.43
N PHE A 17 1.27 4.63 13.21
CA PHE A 17 1.92 3.38 13.61
C PHE A 17 3.23 3.13 12.85
N GLN A 18 3.32 3.50 11.57
CA GLN A 18 4.57 3.35 10.81
C GLN A 18 5.64 4.35 11.25
N GLN A 19 5.26 5.57 11.61
CA GLN A 19 6.21 6.56 12.12
C GLN A 19 6.83 6.16 13.47
N GLN A 20 6.11 5.36 14.27
CA GLN A 20 6.60 4.79 15.53
C GLN A 20 7.54 3.58 15.34
N GLN A 21 7.73 3.07 14.11
CA GLN A 21 8.58 1.90 13.86
C GLN A 21 10.09 2.23 13.68
N GLY A 22 10.51 3.46 13.99
CA GLY A 22 11.91 3.87 14.03
C GLY A 22 12.78 3.03 14.99
N PRO A 23 14.13 3.19 14.96
CA PRO A 23 15.04 2.37 15.76
C PRO A 23 14.64 2.47 17.24
N PRO A 24 14.42 1.34 17.94
CA PRO A 24 14.12 1.41 19.36
C PRO A 24 15.37 1.91 20.08
N THR A 25 15.32 3.10 20.67
CA THR A 25 16.24 3.44 21.76
C THR A 25 15.94 2.48 22.91
N ALA A 26 17.00 1.93 23.50
CA ALA A 26 17.02 0.69 24.26
C ALA A 26 16.33 0.73 25.64
N GLU A 27 15.43 1.68 25.91
CA GLU A 27 14.99 1.97 27.29
C GLU A 27 13.50 1.74 27.58
N GLU A 28 12.74 1.03 26.74
CA GLU A 28 11.37 0.61 27.11
C GLU A 28 11.07 -0.85 26.75
N MET A 29 11.69 -1.77 27.48
CA MET A 29 11.22 -3.15 27.59
C MET A 29 11.07 -3.55 29.05
N ALA A 30 9.87 -3.36 29.60
CA ALA A 30 9.27 -4.07 30.76
C ALA A 30 8.08 -3.22 31.22
N GLN A 31 6.79 -3.48 30.96
CA GLN A 31 6.02 -4.64 31.42
C GLN A 31 4.59 -4.67 30.82
N LYS A 32 4.28 -3.90 29.76
CA LYS A 32 2.90 -3.75 29.22
C LYS A 32 2.65 -4.44 27.86
N GLN A 33 3.59 -5.26 27.40
CA GLN A 33 3.80 -5.52 25.97
C GLN A 33 3.02 -6.68 25.32
N LYS A 34 2.26 -7.51 26.04
CA LYS A 34 1.52 -8.63 25.40
C LYS A 34 0.03 -8.39 25.13
N LYS A 35 -0.61 -7.42 25.77
CA LYS A 35 -2.06 -7.19 25.63
C LYS A 35 -2.40 -5.96 24.76
N GLU A 36 -1.59 -4.89 24.81
CA GLU A 36 -1.73 -3.70 23.94
C GLU A 36 -1.12 -3.88 22.53
N LEU A 37 -0.10 -4.74 22.38
CA LEU A 37 0.51 -5.01 21.07
C LEU A 37 -0.39 -5.90 20.19
N ALA A 38 -1.18 -6.79 20.80
CA ALA A 38 -2.13 -7.65 20.11
C ALA A 38 -3.39 -6.90 19.64
N THR A 39 -3.84 -5.90 20.41
CA THR A 39 -4.93 -4.99 19.98
C THR A 39 -4.47 -4.11 18.83
N THR A 40 -3.28 -3.49 18.94
CA THR A 40 -2.71 -2.68 17.83
C THR A 40 -2.36 -3.50 16.58
N LYS A 41 -1.98 -4.77 16.70
CA LYS A 41 -1.82 -5.68 15.55
C LYS A 41 -3.16 -5.95 14.85
N LYS A 42 -4.19 -6.34 15.60
CA LYS A 42 -5.53 -6.59 15.06
C LYS A 42 -6.10 -5.34 14.39
N ASP A 43 -5.88 -4.17 14.99
CA ASP A 43 -6.34 -2.90 14.43
C ASP A 43 -5.59 -2.55 13.13
N ARG A 44 -4.27 -2.73 13.07
CA ARG A 44 -3.49 -2.55 11.83
C ARG A 44 -3.96 -3.46 10.70
N VAL A 45 -4.19 -4.74 11.00
CA VAL A 45 -4.75 -5.71 10.04
C VAL A 45 -6.14 -5.27 9.58
N ALA A 46 -7.03 -4.91 10.51
CA ALA A 46 -8.38 -4.46 10.20
C ALA A 46 -8.38 -3.20 9.34
N HIS A 47 -7.48 -2.25 9.61
CA HIS A 47 -7.32 -1.03 8.81
C HIS A 47 -6.80 -1.33 7.40
N CYS A 48 -5.83 -2.23 7.23
CA CYS A 48 -5.36 -2.67 5.92
C CYS A 48 -6.51 -3.29 5.09
N LEU A 49 -7.30 -4.16 5.71
CA LEU A 49 -8.45 -4.78 5.05
C LEU A 49 -9.53 -3.74 4.71
N THR A 50 -9.86 -2.85 5.64
CA THR A 50 -10.86 -1.80 5.44
C THR A 50 -10.47 -0.89 4.28
N ILE A 51 -9.20 -0.46 4.21
CA ILE A 51 -8.69 0.35 3.11
C ILE A 51 -8.82 -0.41 1.79
N CYS A 52 -8.39 -1.68 1.75
CA CYS A 52 -8.46 -2.51 0.55
C CYS A 52 -9.90 -2.65 0.03
N GLU A 53 -10.83 -3.04 0.90
CA GLU A 53 -12.25 -3.21 0.54
C GLU A 53 -12.86 -1.91 0.00
N ASN A 54 -12.55 -0.77 0.64
CA ASN A 54 -13.05 0.52 0.19
C ASN A 54 -12.47 0.94 -1.17
N ILE A 55 -11.18 0.71 -1.42
CA ILE A 55 -10.56 1.00 -2.74
C ILE A 55 -11.18 0.14 -3.83
N VAL A 56 -11.32 -1.17 -3.58
CA VAL A 56 -11.90 -2.10 -4.55
C VAL A 56 -13.38 -1.76 -4.80
N ALA A 57 -14.18 -1.50 -3.76
CA ALA A 57 -15.57 -1.10 -3.89
C ALA A 57 -15.72 0.22 -4.68
N GLN A 58 -14.87 1.22 -4.40
CA GLN A 58 -14.86 2.48 -5.14
C GLN A 58 -14.44 2.30 -6.59
N SER A 59 -13.55 1.34 -6.90
CA SER A 59 -13.13 1.06 -8.27
C SER A 59 -14.23 0.40 -9.12
N LEU A 60 -15.13 -0.37 -8.49
CA LEU A 60 -16.26 -0.99 -9.19
C LEU A 60 -17.32 0.05 -9.57
N SER A 61 -17.41 1.15 -8.83
CA SER A 61 -18.29 2.28 -9.14
C SER A 61 -17.82 3.02 -10.40
N CYS A 62 -18.60 2.92 -11.48
CA CYS A 62 -18.25 3.41 -12.81
C CYS A 62 -17.91 4.92 -12.86
N GLY A 63 -18.59 5.73 -12.04
CA GLY A 63 -18.41 7.19 -12.02
C GLY A 63 -17.16 7.70 -11.31
N ILE A 64 -16.46 6.85 -10.53
CA ILE A 64 -15.37 7.28 -9.64
C ILE A 64 -13.98 6.85 -10.16
N ARG A 65 -13.92 5.88 -11.09
CA ARG A 65 -12.64 5.33 -11.62
C ARG A 65 -11.68 6.40 -12.18
N THR A 66 -12.22 7.45 -12.78
CA THR A 66 -11.47 8.54 -13.40
C THR A 66 -11.43 9.81 -12.54
N SER A 67 -12.04 9.80 -11.35
CA SER A 67 -12.05 10.97 -10.48
C SER A 67 -10.64 11.25 -9.95
N PRO A 68 -10.17 12.51 -9.98
CA PRO A 68 -8.85 12.87 -9.47
C PRO A 68 -8.71 12.61 -7.96
N GLU A 69 -9.81 12.61 -7.21
CA GLU A 69 -9.84 12.25 -5.79
C GLU A 69 -9.52 10.77 -5.59
N PHE A 70 -10.15 9.87 -6.35
CA PHE A 70 -9.87 8.43 -6.30
C PHE A 70 -8.42 8.13 -6.69
N GLN A 71 -7.93 8.83 -7.70
CA GLN A 71 -6.55 8.76 -8.13
C GLN A 71 -5.58 9.11 -6.98
N LYS A 72 -5.81 10.21 -6.24
CA LYS A 72 -4.99 10.54 -5.07
C LYS A 72 -5.07 9.47 -3.99
N LEU A 73 -6.28 9.00 -3.71
CA LEU A 73 -6.56 7.99 -2.69
C LEU A 73 -5.86 6.66 -2.98
N LEU A 74 -5.88 6.22 -4.24
CA LEU A 74 -5.16 5.02 -4.70
C LEU A 74 -3.65 5.16 -4.52
N GLY A 75 -3.10 6.35 -4.80
CA GLY A 75 -1.68 6.63 -4.57
C GLY A 75 -1.30 6.46 -3.09
N ILE A 76 -2.08 7.06 -2.19
CA ILE A 76 -1.87 6.95 -0.74
C ILE A 76 -2.03 5.49 -0.29
N ALA A 77 -3.04 4.77 -0.80
CA ALA A 77 -3.24 3.35 -0.51
C ALA A 77 -2.03 2.50 -0.90
N MET A 78 -1.53 2.66 -2.12
CA MET A 78 -0.38 1.91 -2.63
C MET A 78 0.88 2.17 -1.81
N GLU A 79 1.21 3.43 -1.53
CA GLU A 79 2.37 3.78 -0.69
C GLU A 79 2.24 3.18 0.71
N MET A 80 1.05 3.26 1.30
CA MET A 80 0.77 2.74 2.62
C MET A 80 0.95 1.21 2.68
N PHE A 81 0.40 0.47 1.72
CA PHE A 81 0.55 -0.99 1.68
C PHE A 81 1.99 -1.42 1.46
N LEU A 82 2.74 -0.73 0.59
CA LEU A 82 4.15 -1.02 0.35
C LEU A 82 4.99 -0.79 1.61
N LEU A 83 4.65 0.22 2.42
CA LEU A 83 5.30 0.45 3.71
C LEU A 83 4.86 -0.61 4.75
N CYS A 84 3.61 -1.08 4.72
CA CYS A 84 3.14 -2.19 5.57
C CYS A 84 3.80 -3.54 5.21
N SER A 85 4.29 -3.72 3.98
CA SER A 85 5.07 -4.89 3.60
C SER A 85 6.43 -4.99 4.32
N ASP A 86 6.92 -3.91 4.94
CA ASP A 86 8.12 -3.92 5.81
C ASP A 86 7.80 -3.84 7.32
N ASP A 87 6.54 -4.02 7.71
CA ASP A 87 6.15 -4.03 9.13
C ASP A 87 6.86 -5.14 9.91
N ARG A 88 7.15 -4.93 11.20
CA ARG A 88 7.76 -5.94 12.09
C ARG A 88 6.87 -7.18 12.27
N GLU A 89 5.55 -7.02 12.23
CA GLU A 89 4.58 -8.10 12.39
C GLU A 89 4.34 -8.90 11.10
N SER A 90 4.47 -10.24 11.18
CA SER A 90 4.24 -11.14 10.04
C SER A 90 2.85 -11.05 9.44
N ASP A 91 1.82 -10.97 10.30
CA ASP A 91 0.43 -11.03 9.83
C ASP A 91 0.04 -9.72 9.13
N VAL A 92 0.59 -8.58 9.58
CA VAL A 92 0.41 -7.29 8.91
C VAL A 92 1.05 -7.34 7.52
N ARG A 93 2.26 -7.89 7.41
CA ARG A 93 2.93 -8.07 6.10
C ARG A 93 2.11 -8.96 5.16
N MET A 94 1.64 -10.12 5.64
CA MET A 94 0.83 -11.04 4.82
C MET A 94 -0.47 -10.37 4.33
N VAL A 95 -1.18 -9.68 5.21
CA VAL A 95 -2.43 -9.00 4.86
C VAL A 95 -2.18 -7.83 3.92
N ALA A 96 -1.13 -7.04 4.14
CA ALA A 96 -0.76 -5.95 3.24
C ALA A 96 -0.45 -6.47 1.84
N ASP A 97 0.31 -7.56 1.74
CA ASP A 97 0.64 -8.18 0.45
C ASP A 97 -0.59 -8.73 -0.28
N GLU A 98 -1.51 -9.37 0.45
CA GLU A 98 -2.76 -9.88 -0.11
C GLU A 98 -3.67 -8.72 -0.59
N CYS A 99 -3.79 -7.66 0.21
CA CYS A 99 -4.53 -6.45 -0.14
C CYS A 99 -3.96 -5.78 -1.40
N LEU A 100 -2.63 -5.63 -1.47
CA LEU A 100 -1.94 -5.10 -2.66
C LEU A 100 -2.28 -5.93 -3.90
N ASN A 101 -2.23 -7.26 -3.80
CA ASN A 101 -2.53 -8.16 -4.92
C ASN A 101 -4.00 -8.07 -5.35
N LYS A 102 -4.93 -7.96 -4.40
CA LYS A 102 -6.36 -7.76 -4.68
C LYS A 102 -6.61 -6.44 -5.41
N ILE A 103 -6.01 -5.35 -4.95
CA ILE A 103 -6.12 -4.02 -5.56
C ILE A 103 -5.55 -4.04 -6.98
N ILE A 104 -4.35 -4.60 -7.17
CA ILE A 104 -3.73 -4.70 -8.50
C ILE A 104 -4.64 -5.47 -9.46
N LYS A 105 -5.13 -6.65 -9.07
CA LYS A 105 -6.03 -7.45 -9.92
C LYS A 105 -7.33 -6.72 -10.26
N ALA A 106 -7.93 -6.00 -9.31
CA ALA A 106 -9.16 -5.25 -9.54
C ALA A 106 -8.97 -4.02 -10.45
N LEU A 107 -7.76 -3.44 -10.46
CA LEU A 107 -7.45 -2.19 -11.13
C LEU A 107 -6.58 -2.34 -12.39
N ILE A 108 -6.17 -3.55 -12.72
CA ILE A 108 -5.25 -3.82 -13.84
C ILE A 108 -5.81 -3.36 -15.19
N ASP A 109 -7.11 -3.50 -15.43
CA ASP A 109 -7.70 -3.12 -16.72
C ASP A 109 -8.09 -1.63 -16.79
N SER A 110 -8.41 -1.03 -15.63
CA SER A 110 -8.95 0.33 -15.56
C SER A 110 -7.89 1.40 -15.25
N ASN A 111 -6.88 1.06 -14.45
CA ASN A 111 -5.95 2.02 -13.84
C ASN A 111 -4.48 1.56 -13.91
N LEU A 112 -4.15 0.70 -14.87
CA LEU A 112 -2.78 0.18 -15.08
C LEU A 112 -1.68 1.25 -15.02
N PRO A 113 -1.80 2.39 -15.73
CA PRO A 113 -0.72 3.37 -15.75
C PRO A 113 -0.46 3.98 -14.38
N ARG A 114 -1.50 4.06 -13.52
CA ARG A 114 -1.35 4.59 -12.18
C ARG A 114 -0.68 3.59 -11.25
N LEU A 115 -1.08 2.32 -11.31
CA LEU A 115 -0.42 1.25 -10.55
C LEU A 115 1.06 1.16 -10.88
N GLN A 116 1.40 1.19 -12.17
CA GLN A 116 2.79 1.17 -12.64
C GLN A 116 3.58 2.38 -12.15
N LEU A 117 2.98 3.58 -12.14
CA LEU A 117 3.63 4.79 -11.65
C LEU A 117 3.95 4.71 -10.15
N GLU A 118 3.01 4.26 -9.31
CA GLU A 118 3.25 4.18 -7.85
C GLU A 118 4.29 3.10 -7.52
N LEU A 119 4.24 1.93 -8.17
CA LEU A 119 5.26 0.89 -8.02
C LEU A 119 6.65 1.40 -8.46
N TYR A 120 6.70 2.11 -9.58
CA TYR A 120 7.94 2.68 -10.10
C TYR A 120 8.53 3.76 -9.18
N LYS A 121 7.71 4.63 -8.58
CA LYS A 121 8.18 5.61 -7.58
C LYS A 121 8.83 4.91 -6.39
N GLU A 122 8.25 3.83 -5.89
CA GLU A 122 8.81 3.10 -4.75
C GLU A 122 10.13 2.42 -5.13
N ILE A 123 10.24 1.87 -6.34
CA ILE A 123 11.50 1.32 -6.86
C ILE A 123 12.57 2.42 -6.93
N LYS A 124 12.22 3.57 -7.50
CA LYS A 124 13.15 4.71 -7.63
C LYS A 124 13.56 5.29 -6.27
N LYS A 125 12.67 5.27 -5.29
CA LYS A 125 12.94 5.73 -3.91
C LYS A 125 14.03 4.89 -3.23
N ASN A 126 14.21 3.64 -3.67
CA ASN A 126 15.19 2.70 -3.13
C ASN A 126 15.14 2.62 -1.59
N GLY A 127 13.91 2.47 -1.07
CA GLY A 127 13.62 2.43 0.36
C GLY A 127 14.02 1.10 1.02
N ALA A 128 13.21 0.66 2.00
CA ALA A 128 13.46 -0.59 2.69
C ALA A 128 13.49 -1.78 1.73
N SER A 129 14.45 -2.70 1.92
CA SER A 129 14.67 -3.84 1.00
C SER A 129 13.44 -4.71 0.80
N ARG A 130 12.56 -4.84 1.81
CA ARG A 130 11.30 -5.60 1.68
C ARG A 130 10.28 -4.88 0.84
N SER A 131 10.02 -3.59 1.10
CA SER A 131 9.13 -2.76 0.29
C SER A 131 9.60 -2.66 -1.15
N LEU A 132 10.91 -2.48 -1.36
CA LEU A 132 11.53 -2.47 -2.69
C LEU A 132 11.30 -3.80 -3.41
N ARG A 133 11.60 -4.92 -2.76
CA ARG A 133 11.37 -6.25 -3.35
C ARG A 133 9.89 -6.44 -3.69
N ALA A 134 9.00 -6.06 -2.77
CA ALA A 134 7.55 -6.11 -2.90
C ALA A 134 7.02 -5.29 -4.10
N ALA A 135 7.62 -4.12 -4.35
CA ALA A 135 7.30 -3.29 -5.51
C ALA A 135 7.88 -3.89 -6.81
N LEU A 136 9.13 -4.37 -6.77
CA LEU A 136 9.84 -4.88 -7.94
C LEU A 136 9.17 -6.12 -8.54
N TRP A 137 8.80 -7.11 -7.73
CA TRP A 137 8.18 -8.33 -8.26
C TRP A 137 6.83 -8.04 -8.91
N ARG A 138 6.01 -7.19 -8.29
CA ARG A 138 4.71 -6.76 -8.85
C ARG A 138 4.88 -5.94 -10.10
N PHE A 139 5.87 -5.05 -10.15
CA PHE A 139 6.16 -4.29 -11.35
C PHE A 139 6.59 -5.21 -12.50
N ALA A 140 7.43 -6.21 -12.23
CA ALA A 140 7.85 -7.20 -13.22
C ALA A 140 6.64 -8.01 -13.75
N GLU A 141 5.72 -8.42 -12.88
CA GLU A 141 4.48 -9.07 -13.30
C GLU A 141 3.61 -8.18 -14.18
N LEU A 142 3.59 -6.87 -13.95
CA LEU A 142 2.80 -5.93 -14.75
C LEU A 142 3.55 -5.40 -15.99
N ALA A 143 4.83 -5.71 -16.15
CA ALA A 143 5.68 -5.14 -17.19
C ALA A 143 5.22 -5.55 -18.60
N HIS A 144 4.75 -6.80 -18.76
CA HIS A 144 4.25 -7.30 -20.04
C HIS A 144 2.94 -6.62 -20.50
N LEU A 145 2.24 -5.95 -19.60
CA LEU A 145 1.02 -5.19 -19.90
C LEU A 145 1.31 -3.71 -20.22
N ILE A 146 2.56 -3.27 -20.12
CA ILE A 146 2.96 -1.92 -20.51
C ILE A 146 2.76 -1.79 -22.03
N ARG A 147 1.94 -0.81 -22.45
CA ARG A 147 1.77 -0.52 -23.87
C ARG A 147 3.11 -0.15 -24.51
N PRO A 148 3.44 -0.63 -25.72
CA PRO A 148 4.73 -0.39 -26.39
C PRO A 148 5.17 1.08 -26.44
N GLN A 149 4.20 2.00 -26.57
CA GLN A 149 4.42 3.45 -26.59
C GLN A 149 4.98 4.03 -25.29
N LYS A 150 4.71 3.38 -24.14
CA LYS A 150 5.21 3.78 -22.82
C LYS A 150 6.38 2.93 -22.33
N CYS A 151 6.74 1.85 -23.04
CA CYS A 151 7.88 1.01 -22.68
C CYS A 151 9.20 1.80 -22.65
N ARG A 152 9.41 2.70 -23.63
CA ARG A 152 10.67 3.45 -23.77
C ARG A 152 10.92 4.39 -22.57
N PRO A 153 9.94 5.17 -22.09
CA PRO A 153 10.08 5.91 -20.82
C PRO A 153 10.36 5.03 -19.60
N TYR A 154 9.71 3.87 -19.45
CA TYR A 154 9.97 2.99 -18.30
C TYR A 154 11.38 2.39 -18.36
N LEU A 155 11.85 1.97 -19.53
CA LEU A 155 13.14 1.32 -19.72
C LEU A 155 14.32 2.28 -19.52
N VAL A 156 14.18 3.55 -19.90
CA VAL A 156 15.23 4.57 -19.70
C VAL A 156 15.34 5.02 -18.25
N ASN A 157 14.25 4.93 -17.48
CA ASN A 157 14.19 5.48 -16.13
C ASN A 157 14.33 4.41 -15.04
N LEU A 158 14.19 3.11 -15.34
CA LEU A 158 14.57 2.07 -14.40
C LEU A 158 16.08 2.15 -14.13
N PRO A 159 16.52 2.28 -12.85
CA PRO A 159 17.93 2.31 -12.48
C PRO A 159 18.62 0.95 -12.64
#